data_AF-A0A821ARA4-F1
#
_entry.id   AF-A0A821ARA4-F1
#
_cell.length_a   1.000
_cell.length_b   1.000
_cell.length_c   1.000
_cell.angle_alpha   90.00
_cell.angle_beta   90.00
_cell.angle_gamma   90.00
#
_symmetry.space_group_name_H-M   'P 1'
#
loop_
_entity.id
_entity.type
_entity.pdbx_description
1 polymer ?
#
loop_
_entity_poly.entity_id
_entity_poly.type
_entity_poly.pdbx_seq_one_letter_code
_entity_poly.pdbx_strand_id
1 'polypeptide(L)'
;MSSSIKHLVVIIDLNPFYWSDKVSSSTTLNFKQYLKIIIQFCNAYIAFDINHRLTIIGCSNTETCFLYPDLTNESLIIPTVTKTNLFEQLFVIDRVVENNLKEFIENFSPSHTLSGSMITMALTQALCYINRLLRDTLPGEKNSFRILIIQTTTDTSKQYMNFMNAVFTSEKINVPIDGCILNNDSSLLQQA
;
A
#
# COMPACT_ATOMS: atom_id res chain seq x y z
N MET A 1 -13.65 -27.96 -2.58
CA MET A 1 -13.60 -26.72 -3.38
C MET A 1 -12.38 -25.95 -2.91
N SER A 2 -11.32 -25.82 -3.71
CA SER A 2 -10.15 -25.02 -3.31
C SER A 2 -10.55 -23.55 -3.31
N SER A 3 -10.64 -22.91 -2.14
CA SER A 3 -10.84 -21.45 -2.06
C SER A 3 -9.60 -20.76 -2.58
N SER A 4 -9.72 -20.03 -3.70
CA SER A 4 -8.63 -19.19 -4.21
C SER A 4 -8.57 -17.88 -3.41
N ILE A 5 -7.46 -17.59 -2.76
CA ILE A 5 -7.27 -16.34 -2.03
C ILE A 5 -6.79 -15.27 -3.01
N LYS A 6 -7.36 -14.06 -2.91
CA LYS A 6 -6.90 -12.90 -3.68
C LYS A 6 -6.38 -11.83 -2.73
N HIS A 7 -5.10 -11.52 -2.84
CA HIS A 7 -4.42 -10.57 -1.99
C HIS A 7 -4.09 -9.30 -2.75
N LEU A 8 -4.63 -8.17 -2.29
CA LEU A 8 -4.32 -6.85 -2.81
C LEU A 8 -3.32 -6.16 -1.87
N VAL A 9 -2.20 -5.70 -2.43
CA VAL A 9 -1.26 -4.82 -1.73
C VAL A 9 -1.43 -3.41 -2.27
N VAL A 10 -1.81 -2.46 -1.42
CA VAL A 10 -1.97 -1.05 -1.76
C VAL A 10 -0.79 -0.28 -1.20
N ILE A 11 -0.02 0.36 -2.08
CA ILE A 11 1.05 1.27 -1.72
C ILE A 11 0.51 2.69 -1.87
N ILE A 12 0.55 3.46 -0.78
CA ILE A 12 0.00 4.81 -0.70
C ILE A 12 1.16 5.79 -0.51
N ASP A 13 1.30 6.72 -1.44
CA ASP A 13 2.16 7.88 -1.25
C ASP A 13 1.52 8.86 -0.24
N LEU A 14 2.20 9.05 0.88
CA LEU A 14 1.81 9.86 2.04
C LEU A 14 2.64 11.13 2.17
N ASN A 15 3.44 11.48 1.15
CA ASN A 15 4.32 12.63 1.24
C ASN A 15 3.54 13.94 1.44
N PRO A 16 3.72 14.65 2.58
CA PRO A 16 2.94 15.84 2.90
C PRO A 16 3.30 17.04 2.03
N PHE A 17 4.50 17.07 1.41
CA PHE A 17 4.92 18.20 0.57
C PHE A 17 3.99 18.40 -0.64
N TYR A 18 3.50 17.31 -1.24
CA TYR A 18 2.53 17.39 -2.33
C TYR A 18 1.22 18.04 -1.87
N TRP A 19 0.75 17.67 -0.68
CA TRP A 19 -0.51 18.18 -0.13
C TRP A 19 -0.40 19.62 0.37
N SER A 20 0.78 20.05 0.84
CA SER A 20 1.00 21.45 1.24
C SER A 20 0.96 22.42 0.06
N ASP A 21 1.51 22.04 -1.09
CA ASP A 21 1.54 22.88 -2.30
C ASP A 21 0.12 23.07 -2.91
N LYS A 22 -0.74 22.06 -2.70
CA LYS A 22 -2.14 22.05 -3.13
C LYS A 22 -3.07 22.96 -2.30
N VAL A 23 -2.64 23.43 -1.12
CA VAL A 23 -3.44 24.34 -0.28
C VAL A 23 -3.63 25.72 -0.94
N SER A 24 -2.71 26.12 -1.81
CA SER A 24 -2.74 27.41 -2.53
C SER A 24 -3.46 27.36 -3.88
N SER A 25 -3.77 26.17 -4.38
CA SER A 25 -4.48 25.95 -5.64
C SER A 25 -5.91 25.48 -5.38
N SER A 26 -6.85 25.86 -6.24
CA SER A 26 -8.29 25.53 -6.14
C SER A 26 -8.57 24.05 -6.44
N THR A 27 -7.86 23.13 -5.79
CA THR A 27 -8.05 21.70 -5.97
C THR A 27 -9.16 21.19 -5.06
N THR A 28 -9.98 20.27 -5.58
CA THR A 28 -11.16 19.74 -4.89
C THR A 28 -10.84 18.64 -3.88
N LEU A 29 -9.60 18.10 -3.90
CA LEU A 29 -9.19 16.96 -3.09
C LEU A 29 -8.14 17.38 -2.06
N ASN A 30 -8.49 17.32 -0.78
CA ASN A 30 -7.53 17.46 0.32
C ASN A 30 -6.99 16.10 0.79
N PHE A 31 -5.89 16.11 1.56
CA PHE A 31 -5.24 14.89 2.06
C PHE A 31 -6.19 13.97 2.85
N LYS A 32 -7.07 14.55 3.68
CA LYS A 32 -8.05 13.79 4.47
C LYS A 32 -9.07 13.08 3.57
N GLN A 33 -9.56 13.75 2.52
CA GLN A 33 -10.47 13.17 1.54
C GLN A 33 -9.78 12.09 0.72
N TYR A 34 -8.52 12.31 0.32
CA TYR A 34 -7.69 11.32 -0.37
C TYR A 34 -7.57 10.03 0.43
N LEU A 35 -7.14 10.10 1.69
CA LEU A 35 -7.04 8.94 2.56
C LEU A 35 -8.39 8.26 2.76
N LYS A 36 -9.46 9.05 2.97
CA LYS A 36 -10.81 8.52 3.15
C LYS A 36 -11.27 7.71 1.92
N ILE A 37 -11.01 8.20 0.70
CA ILE A 37 -11.37 7.50 -0.53
C ILE A 37 -10.59 6.19 -0.65
N ILE A 38 -9.29 6.18 -0.35
CA ILE A 38 -8.47 4.97 -0.42
C ILE A 38 -8.94 3.93 0.61
N ILE A 39 -9.18 4.34 1.85
CA ILE A 39 -9.68 3.44 2.90
C ILE A 39 -11.05 2.88 2.51
N GLN A 40 -11.94 3.70 1.94
CA GLN A 40 -13.23 3.23 1.42
C GLN A 40 -13.07 2.22 0.28
N PHE A 41 -12.12 2.43 -0.63
CA PHE A 41 -11.79 1.46 -1.67
C PHE A 41 -11.28 0.14 -1.08
N CYS A 42 -10.36 0.20 -0.11
CA CYS A 42 -9.84 -0.96 0.61
C CYS A 42 -10.96 -1.75 1.30
N ASN A 43 -11.88 -1.05 1.98
CA ASN A 43 -13.02 -1.66 2.64
C ASN A 43 -13.98 -2.30 1.64
N ALA A 44 -14.25 -1.65 0.51
CA ALA A 44 -15.05 -2.21 -0.57
C ALA A 44 -14.40 -3.46 -1.18
N TYR A 45 -13.08 -3.48 -1.34
CA TYR A 45 -12.34 -4.65 -1.82
C TYR A 45 -12.49 -5.85 -0.89
N ILE A 46 -12.32 -5.66 0.42
CA ILE A 46 -12.53 -6.74 1.41
C ILE A 46 -13.99 -7.19 1.48
N ALA A 47 -14.94 -6.26 1.36
CA ALA A 47 -16.36 -6.58 1.36
C ALA A 47 -16.82 -7.38 0.12
N PHE A 48 -16.04 -7.39 -0.96
CA PHE A 48 -16.41 -8.07 -2.20
C PHE A 48 -16.35 -9.60 -2.09
N ASP A 49 -15.41 -10.16 -1.32
CA ASP A 49 -15.28 -11.61 -1.11
C ASP A 49 -14.60 -11.90 0.23
N ILE A 50 -15.09 -12.89 0.97
CA ILE A 50 -14.52 -13.34 2.24
C ILE A 50 -13.06 -13.87 2.12
N ASN A 51 -12.66 -14.26 0.91
CA ASN A 51 -11.31 -14.76 0.60
C ASN A 51 -10.37 -13.63 0.14
N HIS A 52 -10.85 -12.39 0.09
CA HIS A 52 -9.99 -11.25 -0.18
C HIS A 52 -9.14 -10.92 1.03
N ARG A 53 -7.87 -10.62 0.77
CA ARG A 53 -6.87 -10.20 1.75
C ARG A 53 -6.28 -8.88 1.31
N LEU A 54 -5.89 -8.07 2.29
CA LEU A 54 -5.43 -6.71 2.05
C LEU A 54 -4.12 -6.47 2.82
N THR A 55 -3.23 -5.72 2.18
CA THR A 55 -2.07 -5.09 2.84
C THR A 55 -2.02 -3.64 2.37
N ILE A 56 -1.80 -2.72 3.29
CA ILE A 56 -1.64 -1.30 3.01
C ILE A 56 -0.27 -0.88 3.52
N ILE A 57 0.54 -0.33 2.61
CA ILE A 57 1.88 0.19 2.90
C ILE A 57 1.87 1.69 2.60
N GLY A 58 2.23 2.51 3.58
CA GLY A 58 2.45 3.94 3.41
C GLY A 58 3.90 4.22 3.07
N CYS A 59 4.15 5.20 2.19
CA CYS A 59 5.49 5.69 1.91
C CYS A 59 5.56 7.23 1.97
N SER A 60 6.60 7.74 2.60
CA SER A 60 6.98 9.15 2.57
C SER A 60 8.32 9.32 1.84
N ASN A 61 8.94 10.49 1.95
CA ASN A 61 10.27 10.75 1.42
C ASN A 61 11.40 10.09 2.23
N THR A 62 11.18 9.78 3.51
CA THR A 62 12.20 9.25 4.42
C THR A 62 11.94 7.81 4.82
N GLU A 63 10.68 7.41 4.94
CA GLU A 63 10.30 6.13 5.55
C GLU A 63 9.11 5.47 4.86
N THR A 64 8.94 4.19 5.17
CA THR A 64 7.85 3.35 4.68
C THR A 64 7.30 2.56 5.86
N CYS A 65 5.99 2.49 5.99
CA CYS A 65 5.33 1.82 7.11
C CYS A 65 4.23 0.86 6.63
N PHE A 66 4.00 -0.20 7.40
CA PHE A 66 2.81 -1.03 7.22
C PHE A 66 1.65 -0.38 7.96
N LEU A 67 0.71 0.19 7.20
CA LEU A 67 -0.55 0.68 7.76
C LEU A 67 -1.49 -0.48 8.10
N TYR A 68 -1.42 -1.57 7.32
CA TYR A 68 -2.13 -2.81 7.58
C TYR A 68 -1.45 -3.99 6.86
N PRO A 69 -1.35 -5.20 7.45
CA PRO A 69 -1.58 -5.50 8.85
C PRO A 69 -0.51 -4.83 9.74
N ASP A 70 -0.83 -4.61 11.01
CA ASP A 70 0.18 -4.21 11.98
C ASP A 70 1.14 -5.39 12.22
N LEU A 71 2.41 -5.21 11.87
CA LEU A 71 3.45 -6.22 12.02
C LEU A 71 4.11 -6.20 13.41
N THR A 72 3.85 -5.18 14.22
CA THR A 72 4.46 -5.00 15.55
C THR A 72 3.63 -5.66 16.65
N ASN A 73 2.30 -5.60 16.53
CA ASN A 73 1.38 -6.20 17.49
C ASN A 73 0.70 -7.43 16.88
N GLU A 74 1.30 -8.61 17.07
CA GLU A 74 0.67 -9.88 16.68
C GLU A 74 -0.72 -10.10 17.31
N SER A 75 -1.02 -9.42 18.42
CA SER A 75 -2.33 -9.44 19.09
C SER A 75 -3.43 -8.69 18.34
N LEU A 76 -3.08 -7.73 17.47
CA LEU A 76 -4.00 -7.02 16.56
C LEU A 76 -4.05 -7.65 15.17
N ILE A 77 -3.17 -8.63 14.90
CA ILE A 77 -3.35 -9.61 13.83
C ILE A 77 -4.49 -10.52 14.28
N ILE A 78 -5.72 -10.00 14.26
CA ILE A 78 -6.88 -10.86 14.23
C ILE A 78 -6.62 -11.80 13.07
N PRO A 79 -6.57 -13.12 13.29
CA PRO A 79 -6.36 -14.03 12.21
C PRO A 79 -7.48 -13.74 11.24
N THR A 80 -7.15 -13.25 10.05
CA THR A 80 -8.06 -13.29 8.91
C THR A 80 -8.50 -14.75 8.62
N VAL A 81 -7.93 -15.71 9.36
CA VAL A 81 -8.19 -17.15 9.47
C VAL A 81 -9.37 -17.51 10.39
N THR A 82 -9.73 -16.71 11.40
CA THR A 82 -10.98 -16.95 12.15
C THR A 82 -12.11 -16.28 11.41
N LYS A 83 -13.11 -17.06 10.99
CA LYS A 83 -14.34 -16.64 10.30
C LYS A 83 -15.17 -15.67 11.15
N THR A 84 -14.64 -14.51 11.48
CA THR A 84 -15.34 -13.44 12.18
C THR A 84 -16.12 -12.61 11.17
N ASN A 85 -17.17 -11.98 11.67
CA ASN A 85 -18.10 -11.18 10.91
C ASN A 85 -17.35 -10.16 10.03
N LEU A 86 -17.70 -10.04 8.75
CA LEU A 86 -17.10 -9.06 7.81
C LEU A 86 -17.06 -7.65 8.44
N PHE A 87 -18.11 -7.27 9.17
CA PHE A 87 -18.18 -5.98 9.86
C PHE A 87 -17.09 -5.81 10.94
N GLU A 88 -16.74 -6.87 11.67
CA GLU A 88 -15.65 -6.83 12.66
C GLU A 88 -14.30 -6.65 11.98
N GLN A 89 -14.08 -7.35 10.85
CA GLN A 89 -12.84 -7.22 10.08
C GLN A 89 -12.65 -5.79 9.54
N LEU A 90 -13.69 -5.22 8.94
CA LEU A 90 -13.66 -3.85 8.42
C LEU A 90 -13.40 -2.83 9.53
N PHE A 91 -14.08 -2.98 10.67
CA PHE A 91 -13.88 -2.09 11.81
C PHE A 91 -12.46 -2.15 12.37
N VAL A 92 -11.84 -3.33 12.36
CA VAL A 92 -10.45 -3.52 12.80
C VAL A 92 -9.48 -2.90 11.81
N ILE A 93 -9.69 -3.10 10.51
CA ILE A 93 -8.88 -2.45 9.46
C ILE A 93 -8.91 -0.94 9.64
N ASP A 94 -10.10 -0.34 9.73
CA ASP A 94 -10.26 1.11 9.91
C ASP A 94 -9.49 1.63 11.13
N ARG A 95 -9.64 0.94 12.27
CA ARG A 95 -8.97 1.31 13.52
C ARG A 95 -7.44 1.22 13.42
N VAL A 96 -6.93 0.11 12.89
CA VAL A 96 -5.48 -0.13 12.79
C VAL A 96 -4.85 0.88 11.83
N VAL A 97 -5.48 1.10 10.67
CA VAL A 97 -4.99 2.08 9.69
C VAL A 97 -5.02 3.48 10.29
N GLU A 98 -6.08 3.87 11.00
CA GLU A 98 -6.16 5.19 11.63
C GLU A 98 -5.06 5.40 12.69
N ASN A 99 -4.79 4.39 13.52
CA ASN A 99 -3.75 4.46 14.54
C ASN A 99 -2.35 4.55 13.93
N ASN A 100 -2.02 3.65 12.99
CA ASN A 100 -0.70 3.61 12.36
C ASN A 100 -0.45 4.86 11.51
N LEU A 101 -1.50 5.42 10.90
CA LEU A 101 -1.40 6.67 10.16
C LEU A 101 -1.17 7.86 11.08
N LYS A 102 -1.80 7.91 12.26
CA LYS A 102 -1.51 8.96 13.27
C LYS A 102 -0.06 8.90 13.71
N GLU A 103 0.43 7.71 14.08
CA GLU A 103 1.82 7.50 14.47
C GLU A 103 2.80 7.89 13.36
N PHE A 104 2.50 7.51 12.11
CA PHE A 104 3.31 7.88 10.95
C PHE A 104 3.37 9.40 10.74
N ILE A 105 2.23 10.09 10.88
CA ILE A 105 2.18 11.55 10.73
C ILE A 105 2.92 12.25 11.89
N GLU A 106 2.82 11.74 13.11
CA GLU A 106 3.52 12.28 14.28
C GLU A 106 5.04 12.09 14.21
N ASN A 107 5.49 10.95 13.68
CA ASN A 107 6.90 10.64 13.50
C ASN A 107 7.52 11.30 12.26
N PHE A 108 6.69 11.84 11.37
CA PHE A 108 7.17 12.48 10.15
C PHE A 108 8.07 13.67 10.47
N SER A 109 9.37 13.51 10.21
CA SER A 109 10.34 14.59 10.29
C SER A 109 10.48 15.27 8.93
N PRO A 110 10.14 16.57 8.80
CA PRO A 110 10.30 17.29 7.55
C PRO A 110 11.80 17.54 7.29
N SER A 111 12.47 16.57 6.67
CA SER A 111 13.77 16.85 6.06
C SER A 111 13.54 17.63 4.76
N HIS A 112 14.04 18.88 4.73
CA HIS A 112 13.83 19.83 3.63
C HIS A 112 14.49 19.46 2.29
N THR A 113 15.06 18.27 2.14
CA THR A 113 16.05 17.98 1.08
C THR A 113 15.62 16.95 0.04
N LEU A 114 14.48 16.27 0.19
CA LEU A 114 14.07 15.21 -0.74
C LEU A 114 12.64 15.43 -1.28
N SER A 115 12.56 15.87 -2.54
CA SER A 115 11.32 16.12 -3.30
C SER A 115 10.72 14.86 -3.94
N GLY A 116 10.93 13.68 -3.37
CA GLY A 116 10.42 12.41 -3.92
C GLY A 116 9.93 11.46 -2.84
N SER A 117 9.10 10.49 -3.22
CA SER A 117 8.61 9.43 -2.32
C SER A 117 9.46 8.16 -2.44
N MET A 118 9.56 7.38 -1.37
CA MET A 118 10.30 6.11 -1.30
C MET A 118 9.48 4.93 -1.85
N ILE A 119 8.84 5.13 -3.01
CA ILE A 119 7.95 4.13 -3.63
C ILE A 119 8.69 2.82 -3.93
N THR A 120 9.95 2.92 -4.36
CA THR A 120 10.80 1.74 -4.61
C THR A 120 11.01 0.90 -3.36
N MET A 121 11.15 1.55 -2.20
CA MET A 121 11.33 0.85 -0.92
C MET A 121 10.04 0.14 -0.51
N ALA A 122 8.90 0.82 -0.63
CA ALA A 122 7.59 0.24 -0.35
C ALA A 122 7.28 -0.94 -1.29
N LEU A 123 7.62 -0.84 -2.58
CA LEU A 123 7.47 -1.92 -3.55
C LEU A 123 8.35 -3.12 -3.18
N THR A 124 9.60 -2.88 -2.79
CA THR A 124 10.50 -3.96 -2.34
C THR A 124 9.96 -4.64 -1.07
N GLN A 125 9.45 -3.88 -0.11
CA GLN A 125 8.81 -4.42 1.09
C GLN A 125 7.57 -5.26 0.75
N ALA A 126 6.72 -4.76 -0.15
CA ALA A 126 5.56 -5.50 -0.66
C ALA A 126 5.97 -6.84 -1.27
N LEU A 127 6.98 -6.85 -2.15
CA LEU A 127 7.47 -8.07 -2.80
C LEU A 127 8.07 -9.06 -1.80
N CYS A 128 8.85 -8.59 -0.83
CA CYS A 128 9.37 -9.43 0.24
C CYS A 128 8.25 -10.05 1.09
N TYR A 129 7.22 -9.26 1.41
CA TYR A 129 6.06 -9.73 2.15
C TYR A 129 5.25 -10.76 1.35
N ILE A 130 4.97 -10.50 0.08
CA ILE A 130 4.30 -11.45 -0.83
C ILE A 130 5.11 -12.74 -0.95
N ASN A 131 6.43 -12.65 -1.11
CA ASN A 131 7.30 -13.82 -1.21
C ASN A 131 7.29 -14.66 0.07
N ARG A 132 7.11 -14.04 1.25
CA ARG A 132 6.87 -14.78 2.50
C ARG A 132 5.53 -15.51 2.44
N LEU A 133 4.45 -14.83 2.09
CA LEU A 133 3.11 -15.43 2.00
C LEU A 133 3.04 -16.57 0.98
N LEU A 134 3.74 -16.44 -0.15
CA LEU A 134 3.86 -17.50 -1.16
C LEU A 134 4.52 -18.76 -0.59
N ARG A 135 5.51 -18.62 0.29
CA ARG A 135 6.17 -19.77 0.97
C ARG A 135 5.29 -20.40 2.04
N ASP A 136 4.49 -19.60 2.72
CA ASP A 136 3.59 -20.07 3.78
C ASP A 136 2.32 -20.76 3.24
N THR A 137 2.09 -20.69 1.91
CA THR A 137 0.91 -21.26 1.26
C THR A 137 0.99 -22.78 1.21
N LEU A 138 -0.08 -23.48 1.63
CA LEU A 138 -0.13 -24.94 1.64
C LEU A 138 -0.17 -25.51 0.21
N PRO A 139 0.42 -26.70 -0.04
CA PRO A 139 0.37 -27.36 -1.34
C PRO A 139 -1.09 -27.63 -1.75
N GLY A 140 -1.59 -26.90 -2.76
CA GLY A 140 -2.96 -27.02 -3.29
C GLY A 140 -3.83 -25.77 -3.13
N GLU A 141 -3.41 -24.79 -2.35
CA GLU A 141 -4.06 -23.47 -2.29
C GLU A 141 -3.53 -22.57 -3.42
N LYS A 142 -4.44 -21.90 -4.12
CA LYS A 142 -4.10 -20.94 -5.18
C LYS A 142 -4.24 -19.52 -4.63
N ASN A 143 -3.11 -18.91 -4.30
CA ASN A 143 -3.04 -17.52 -3.87
C ASN A 143 -2.64 -16.64 -5.05
N SER A 144 -3.45 -15.63 -5.34
CA SER A 144 -3.15 -14.62 -6.35
C SER A 144 -2.86 -13.29 -5.67
N PHE A 145 -1.84 -12.59 -6.15
CA PHE A 145 -1.40 -11.32 -5.59
C PHE A 145 -1.46 -10.25 -6.67
N ARG A 146 -1.76 -9.01 -6.27
CA ARG A 146 -1.76 -7.83 -7.13
C ARG A 146 -1.32 -6.63 -6.31
N ILE A 147 -0.51 -5.75 -6.90
CA ILE A 147 -0.01 -4.55 -6.26
C ILE A 147 -0.69 -3.35 -6.93
N LEU A 148 -1.23 -2.42 -6.14
CA LEU A 148 -1.74 -1.13 -6.59
C LEU A 148 -0.88 -0.03 -5.98
N ILE A 149 -0.24 0.80 -6.80
CA ILE A 149 0.57 1.93 -6.38
C ILE A 149 -0.23 3.21 -6.63
N ILE A 150 -0.47 3.99 -5.57
CA ILE A 150 -1.11 5.30 -5.67
C ILE A 150 -0.04 6.36 -5.42
N GLN A 151 0.37 7.03 -6.48
CA GLN A 151 1.46 7.99 -6.48
C GLN A 151 0.93 9.43 -6.56
N THR A 152 1.45 10.29 -5.69
CA THR A 152 1.09 11.71 -5.64
C THR A 152 2.26 12.62 -6.00
N THR A 153 3.47 12.21 -5.64
CA THR A 153 4.71 12.96 -5.86
C THR A 153 5.37 12.62 -7.19
N THR A 154 6.32 13.44 -7.60
CA THR A 154 7.08 13.25 -8.82
C THR A 154 8.17 12.19 -8.65
N ASP A 155 8.51 11.55 -9.77
CA ASP A 155 9.57 10.54 -9.82
C ASP A 155 10.93 11.14 -9.47
N THR A 156 11.75 10.38 -8.75
CA THR A 156 13.16 10.71 -8.54
C THR A 156 14.04 9.76 -9.34
N SER A 157 14.86 10.29 -10.25
CA SER A 157 15.74 9.49 -11.13
C SER A 157 16.71 8.59 -10.36
N LYS A 158 17.09 8.98 -9.13
CA LYS A 158 17.97 8.18 -8.25
C LYS A 158 17.39 6.80 -7.91
N GLN A 159 16.07 6.63 -7.97
CA GLN A 159 15.40 5.37 -7.64
C GLN A 159 15.22 4.45 -8.85
N TYR A 160 15.43 4.93 -10.08
CA TYR A 160 15.11 4.19 -11.31
C TYR A 160 15.67 2.76 -11.33
N MET A 161 16.97 2.59 -11.11
CA MET A 161 17.60 1.26 -11.20
C MET A 161 17.02 0.28 -10.18
N ASN A 162 16.79 0.75 -8.96
CA ASN A 162 16.24 -0.09 -7.89
C ASN A 162 14.76 -0.39 -8.14
N PHE A 163 14.01 0.58 -8.68
CA PHE A 163 12.61 0.41 -9.06
C PHE A 163 12.48 -0.65 -10.15
N MET A 164 13.26 -0.56 -11.22
CA MET A 164 13.24 -1.54 -12.31
C MET A 164 13.63 -2.94 -11.84
N ASN A 165 14.58 -3.07 -10.92
CA ASN A 165 14.91 -4.37 -10.32
C ASN A 165 13.71 -4.97 -9.54
N ALA A 166 12.92 -4.13 -8.88
CA ALA A 166 11.70 -4.56 -8.20
C ALA A 166 10.60 -4.99 -9.19
N VAL A 167 10.43 -4.24 -10.29
CA VAL A 167 9.51 -4.61 -11.40
C VAL A 167 9.90 -5.96 -12.03
N PHE A 168 11.18 -6.17 -12.37
CA PHE A 168 11.61 -7.47 -12.89
C PHE A 168 11.40 -8.60 -11.88
N THR A 169 11.49 -8.29 -10.58
CA THR A 169 11.18 -9.26 -9.53
C THR A 169 9.68 -9.57 -9.49
N SER A 170 8.80 -8.56 -9.61
CA SER A 170 7.35 -8.76 -9.65
C SER A 170 6.91 -9.57 -10.87
N GLU A 171 7.50 -9.32 -12.05
CA GLU A 171 7.28 -10.12 -13.26
C GLU A 171 7.68 -11.57 -13.04
N LYS A 172 8.85 -11.82 -12.44
CA LYS A 172 9.34 -13.18 -12.17
C LYS A 172 8.40 -13.98 -11.25
N ILE A 173 7.77 -13.32 -10.28
CA ILE A 173 6.79 -13.95 -9.38
C ILE A 173 5.33 -13.87 -9.90
N ASN A 174 5.12 -13.37 -11.12
CA ASN A 174 3.81 -13.18 -11.77
C ASN A 174 2.83 -12.34 -10.95
N VAL A 175 3.31 -11.23 -10.37
CA VAL A 175 2.49 -10.28 -9.62
C VAL A 175 2.34 -8.99 -10.42
N PRO A 176 1.14 -8.68 -10.96
CA PRO A 176 0.91 -7.45 -11.70
C PRO A 176 0.95 -6.23 -10.77
N ILE A 177 1.47 -5.13 -11.30
CA ILE A 177 1.53 -3.82 -10.67
C ILE A 177 0.58 -2.88 -11.43
N ASP A 178 -0.42 -2.34 -10.74
CA ASP A 178 -1.31 -1.30 -11.25
C ASP A 178 -0.85 0.06 -10.70
N GLY A 179 -0.78 1.08 -11.56
CA GLY A 179 -0.38 2.44 -11.18
C GLY A 179 -1.54 3.43 -11.25
N CYS A 180 -1.77 4.19 -10.18
CA CYS A 180 -2.69 5.32 -10.13
C CYS A 180 -1.91 6.60 -9.83
N ILE A 181 -1.85 7.51 -10.80
CA ILE A 181 -1.04 8.73 -10.73
C ILE A 181 -1.98 9.93 -10.57
N LEU A 182 -1.81 10.71 -9.50
CA LEU A 182 -2.68 11.86 -9.19
C LEU A 182 -2.17 13.22 -9.65
N ASN A 183 -0.88 13.34 -9.95
CA ASN A 183 -0.25 14.62 -10.29
C ASN A 183 0.15 14.70 -11.76
N ASN A 184 1.42 14.43 -12.05
CA ASN A 184 1.98 14.38 -13.39
C ASN A 184 2.31 12.94 -13.74
N ASP A 185 2.30 12.62 -15.04
CA ASP A 185 2.67 11.30 -15.55
C ASP A 185 4.01 10.84 -14.97
N SER A 186 4.02 9.60 -14.46
CA SER A 186 5.21 8.95 -13.93
C SER A 186 5.85 8.11 -15.04
N SER A 187 7.03 8.52 -15.47
CA SER A 187 7.86 7.76 -16.41
C SER A 187 8.28 6.41 -15.85
N LEU A 188 8.41 6.30 -14.52
CA LEU A 188 8.74 5.05 -13.83
C LEU A 188 7.58 4.07 -13.88
N LEU A 189 6.37 4.50 -13.49
CA LEU A 189 5.20 3.64 -13.46
C LEU A 189 4.70 3.24 -14.86
N GLN A 190 4.95 4.07 -15.88
CA GLN A 190 4.63 3.70 -17.27
C GLN A 190 5.50 2.55 -17.81
N GLN A 191 6.65 2.29 -17.19
CA GLN A 191 7.54 1.19 -17.58
C GLN A 191 7.33 -0.08 -16.74
N ALA A 192 6.49 -0.01 -15.71
CA ALA A 192 6.22 -1.09 -14.76
C ALA A 192 5.13 -2.06 -15.24
#